data_AF-A0ABD2N843-F1
#
_entry.id   AF-A0ABD2N843-F1
#
_cell.length_a   1.000
_cell.length_b   1.000
_cell.length_c   1.000
_cell.angle_alpha   90.00
_cell.angle_beta   90.00
_cell.angle_gamma   90.00
#
_symmetry.space_group_name_H-M   'P 1'
#
loop_
_entity.id
_entity.type
_entity.pdbx_description
1 polymer ?
#
loop_
_entity_poly.entity_id
_entity_poly.type
_entity_poly.pdbx_seq_one_letter_code
_entity_poly.pdbx_strand_id
1 'polypeptide(L)'
;MIARAKHFRCLTYNNQGIDMKTATVIYKSICRPIIEYGHPLYANCRESVIKILEVAETTSLRAITKMRHPNNPLHNPPNHLLYQRTKIEPIRERIKKLNTKFIQRLSELDDIRDLLHDEPAENPLRKFPTCTLLQKLKSYQNS
;
A
#
# COMPACT_ATOMS: atom_id res chain seq x y z
N MET A 1 15.43 8.28 11.42
CA MET A 1 15.79 9.02 10.19
C MET A 1 14.76 8.67 9.12
N ILE A 2 13.72 9.50 8.97
CA ILE A 2 12.52 9.20 8.17
C ILE A 2 12.89 9.26 6.69
N ALA A 3 12.64 8.18 5.95
CA ALA A 3 12.76 8.08 4.50
C ALA A 3 11.80 9.07 3.82
N ARG A 4 12.19 10.35 3.78
CA ARG A 4 11.49 11.42 3.06
C ARG A 4 11.49 11.07 1.57
N ALA A 5 10.38 10.54 1.07
CA ALA A 5 9.90 10.61 -0.33
C ALA A 5 10.94 10.44 -1.47
N LYS A 6 12.12 9.85 -1.25
CA LYS A 6 13.18 9.72 -2.25
C LYS A 6 12.71 8.91 -3.46
N HIS A 7 11.80 7.95 -3.24
CA HIS A 7 11.18 7.14 -4.29
C HIS A 7 10.41 7.98 -5.33
N PHE A 8 9.89 9.15 -4.96
CA PHE A 8 9.14 10.04 -5.86
C PHE A 8 10.02 11.04 -6.60
N ARG A 9 11.31 11.13 -6.24
CA ARG A 9 12.23 12.10 -6.84
C ARG A 9 12.36 11.82 -8.34
N CYS A 10 12.41 10.56 -8.77
CA CYS A 10 12.50 10.20 -10.19
C CYS A 10 11.27 10.57 -11.03
N LEU A 11 10.09 10.75 -10.42
CA LEU A 11 8.89 11.21 -11.15
C LEU A 11 8.83 12.74 -11.30
N THR A 12 9.72 13.45 -10.60
CA THR A 12 9.59 14.90 -10.35
C THR A 12 10.88 15.67 -10.61
N TYR A 13 12.00 14.98 -10.85
CA TYR A 13 13.31 15.61 -11.04
C TYR A 13 13.45 16.15 -12.47
N ASN A 14 13.81 17.43 -12.57
CA ASN A 14 14.39 18.09 -13.73
C ASN A 14 13.50 18.44 -14.93
N ASN A 15 12.32 19.05 -14.72
CA ASN A 15 11.61 19.77 -15.80
C ASN A 15 11.53 18.98 -17.13
N GLN A 16 11.46 17.64 -17.07
CA GLN A 16 11.60 16.77 -18.25
C GLN A 16 10.37 16.82 -19.19
N GLY A 17 9.57 17.89 -19.11
CA GLY A 17 8.39 18.09 -19.96
C GLY A 17 7.28 17.08 -19.73
N ILE A 18 7.35 16.22 -18.70
CA ILE A 18 6.31 15.22 -18.43
C ILE A 18 5.00 15.96 -18.13
N ASP A 19 3.99 15.70 -18.96
CA ASP A 19 2.66 16.27 -18.75
C ASP A 19 2.07 15.80 -17.41
N MET A 20 1.30 16.68 -16.78
CA MET A 20 0.65 16.41 -15.50
C MET A 20 -0.23 15.15 -15.58
N LYS A 21 -0.92 14.92 -16.71
CA LYS A 21 -1.75 13.72 -16.88
C LYS A 21 -0.89 12.47 -16.87
N THR A 22 0.21 12.46 -17.61
CA THR A 22 1.15 11.34 -17.67
C THR A 22 1.75 11.03 -16.30
N ALA A 23 2.22 12.05 -15.57
CA ALA A 23 2.74 11.88 -14.23
C ALA A 23 1.66 11.36 -13.25
N THR A 24 0.41 11.82 -13.40
CA THR A 24 -0.74 11.32 -12.62
C THR A 24 -1.03 9.84 -12.92
N VAL A 25 -0.96 9.43 -14.19
CA VAL A 25 -1.12 8.03 -14.60
C VAL A 25 -0.02 7.18 -14.00
N ILE A 26 1.25 7.61 -14.09
CA ILE A 26 2.38 6.87 -13.51
C ILE A 26 2.21 6.72 -12.00
N TYR A 27 1.80 7.78 -11.30
CA TYR A 27 1.51 7.70 -9.87
C TYR A 27 0.42 6.66 -9.56
N LYS A 28 -0.69 6.68 -10.32
CA LYS A 28 -1.80 5.73 -10.16
C LYS A 28 -1.39 4.28 -10.45
N SER A 29 -0.53 4.07 -11.44
CA SER A 29 -0.17 2.72 -11.90
C SER A 29 0.98 2.08 -11.13
N ILE A 30 1.89 2.88 -10.56
CA ILE A 30 3.11 2.37 -9.92
C ILE A 30 3.12 2.71 -8.44
N CYS A 31 3.14 4.00 -8.11
CA CYS A 31 3.36 4.43 -6.74
C CYS A 31 2.21 4.08 -5.81
N ARG A 32 0.97 4.31 -6.28
CA ARG A 32 -0.22 4.09 -5.48
C ARG A 32 -0.40 2.61 -5.11
N PRO A 33 -0.25 1.63 -6.03
CA PRO A 33 -0.26 0.21 -5.67
C PRO A 33 0.79 -0.20 -4.64
N ILE A 34 2.01 0.38 -4.70
CA ILE A 34 3.06 0.09 -3.70
C ILE A 34 2.63 0.54 -2.30
N ILE A 35 1.98 1.71 -2.19
CA ILE A 35 1.43 2.18 -0.93
C ILE A 35 0.23 1.30 -0.52
N GLU A 36 -0.67 1.00 -1.45
CA GLU A 36 -1.87 0.20 -1.19
C GLU A 36 -1.57 -1.24 -0.78
N TYR A 37 -0.45 -1.83 -1.22
CA TYR A 37 -0.07 -3.20 -0.89
C TYR A 37 -0.02 -3.47 0.63
N GLY A 38 0.37 -2.46 1.41
CA GLY A 38 0.41 -2.53 2.86
C GLY A 38 -0.96 -2.41 3.55
N HIS A 39 -2.08 -2.32 2.82
CA HIS A 39 -3.38 -2.02 3.41
C HIS A 39 -3.80 -2.91 4.59
N PRO A 40 -3.56 -4.24 4.61
CA PRO A 40 -3.95 -5.09 5.73
C PRO A 40 -3.21 -4.71 7.02
N LEU A 41 -1.96 -4.27 6.90
CA LEU A 41 -1.14 -3.83 8.03
C LEU A 41 -1.65 -2.50 8.59
N TYR A 42 -2.19 -1.63 7.74
CA TYR A 42 -2.70 -0.33 8.15
C TYR A 42 -4.01 -0.40 8.93
N ALA A 43 -4.77 -1.49 8.83
CA ALA A 43 -6.03 -1.67 9.55
C ALA A 43 -5.86 -1.53 11.08
N ASN A 44 -4.74 -2.04 11.61
CA ASN A 44 -4.44 -2.04 13.04
C ASN A 44 -3.40 -0.97 13.43
N CYS A 45 -3.00 -0.11 12.49
CA CYS A 45 -1.97 0.89 12.75
C CYS A 45 -2.53 2.10 13.51
N ARG A 46 -1.63 2.77 14.24
CA ARG A 46 -1.94 4.06 14.87
C ARG A 46 -2.27 5.10 13.79
N GLU A 47 -3.15 6.03 14.13
CA GLU A 47 -3.55 7.17 13.28
C GLU A 47 -2.35 7.97 12.75
N SER A 48 -1.24 8.02 13.50
CA SER A 48 0.01 8.65 13.06
C SER A 48 0.61 8.03 11.80
N VAL A 49 0.47 6.70 11.62
CA VAL A 49 0.96 5.99 10.44
C VAL A 49 0.12 6.36 9.21
N ILE A 50 -1.21 6.42 9.36
CA ILE A 50 -2.12 6.86 8.29
C ILE A 50 -1.76 8.28 7.85
N LYS A 51 -1.50 9.19 8.80
CA LYS A 51 -1.05 10.56 8.50
C LYS A 51 0.25 10.59 7.70
N ILE A 52 1.19 9.68 7.96
CA ILE A 52 2.44 9.59 7.17
C ILE A 52 2.12 9.24 5.71
N LEU A 53 1.20 8.31 5.48
CA LEU A 53 0.76 7.95 4.12
C LEU A 53 0.07 9.12 3.42
N GLU A 54 -0.79 9.85 4.12
CA GLU A 54 -1.45 11.05 3.59
C GLU A 54 -0.44 12.14 3.23
N VAL A 55 0.58 12.35 4.07
CA VAL A 55 1.65 13.30 3.78
C VAL A 55 2.47 12.84 2.57
N ALA A 56 2.77 11.56 2.44
CA ALA A 56 3.51 11.01 1.30
C ALA A 56 2.72 11.17 -0.01
N GLU A 57 1.43 10.82 -0.02
CA GLU A 57 0.54 11.01 -1.17
C GLU A 57 0.44 12.49 -1.53
N THR A 58 0.05 13.35 -0.59
CA THR A 58 -0.18 14.77 -0.87
C THR A 58 1.11 15.46 -1.32
N THR A 59 2.27 15.11 -0.77
CA THR A 59 3.57 15.63 -1.22
C THR A 59 3.84 15.26 -2.68
N SER A 60 3.56 14.01 -3.07
CA SER A 60 3.78 13.50 -4.42
C SER A 60 2.85 14.18 -5.43
N LEU A 61 1.56 14.24 -5.10
CA LEU A 61 0.56 14.91 -5.92
C LEU A 61 0.85 16.40 -6.08
N ARG A 62 1.34 17.08 -5.03
CA ARG A 62 1.71 18.51 -5.12
C ARG A 62 2.90 18.74 -6.03
N ALA A 63 3.83 17.80 -6.07
CA ALA A 63 4.94 17.84 -7.01
C ALA A 63 4.45 17.62 -8.46
N ILE A 64 3.53 16.68 -8.68
CA ILE A 64 2.92 16.40 -9.99
C ILE A 64 2.12 17.61 -10.51
N THR A 65 1.29 18.22 -9.66
CA THR A 65 0.43 19.35 -10.05
C THR A 65 1.14 20.70 -10.06
N LYS A 66 2.41 20.74 -9.65
CA LYS A 66 3.19 21.97 -9.41
C LYS A 66 2.49 22.96 -8.46
N MET A 67 1.60 22.46 -7.60
CA MET A 67 0.91 23.24 -6.56
C MET A 67 1.72 23.37 -5.27
N ARG A 68 2.94 22.82 -5.25
CA ARG A 68 3.85 22.94 -4.12
C ARG A 68 4.50 24.33 -4.14
N HIS A 69 4.29 25.11 -3.09
CA HIS A 69 5.07 26.32 -2.88
C HIS A 69 6.53 25.92 -2.62
N PRO A 70 7.51 26.48 -3.35
CA PRO A 70 8.89 26.01 -3.34
C PRO A 70 9.56 26.16 -1.97
N ASN A 71 9.22 27.23 -1.25
CA ASN A 71 9.95 27.65 -0.05
C ASN A 71 9.12 27.64 1.24
N ASN A 72 7.79 27.50 1.15
CA ASN A 72 6.91 27.63 2.31
C ASN A 72 5.68 26.71 2.21
N PRO A 73 5.66 25.57 2.92
CA PRO A 73 4.54 24.63 2.90
C PRO A 73 3.21 25.19 3.43
N LEU A 74 3.21 26.28 4.20
CA LEU A 74 1.99 26.87 4.78
C LEU A 74 1.12 27.59 3.73
N HIS A 75 1.71 27.99 2.61
CA HIS A 75 0.98 28.61 1.48
C HIS A 75 0.49 27.58 0.46
N ASN A 76 0.62 26.30 0.76
CA ASN A 76 0.12 25.26 -0.12
C ASN A 76 -1.41 25.28 -0.15
N PRO A 77 -2.03 25.12 -1.34
CA PRO A 77 -3.49 25.07 -1.45
C PRO A 77 -4.04 23.87 -0.66
N PRO A 78 -5.28 23.92 -0.17
CA PRO A 78 -5.87 22.83 0.60
C PRO A 78 -5.95 21.51 -0.17
N ASN A 79 -5.90 20.38 0.54
CA ASN A 79 -5.83 19.04 -0.06
C ASN A 79 -7.04 18.69 -0.95
N HIS A 80 -8.23 19.25 -0.71
CA HIS A 80 -9.41 18.94 -1.53
C HIS A 80 -9.23 19.38 -3.00
N LEU A 81 -8.59 20.54 -3.25
CA LEU A 81 -8.32 21.04 -4.61
C LEU A 81 -7.36 20.11 -5.36
N LEU A 82 -6.40 19.54 -4.64
CA LEU A 82 -5.42 18.60 -5.18
C LEU A 82 -6.09 17.31 -5.66
N TYR A 83 -6.99 16.75 -4.86
CA TYR A 83 -7.77 15.56 -5.25
C TYR A 83 -8.75 15.86 -6.39
N GLN A 84 -9.39 17.03 -6.38
CA GLN A 84 -10.30 17.46 -7.45
C GLN A 84 -9.59 17.59 -8.79
N ARG A 85 -8.35 18.10 -8.80
CA ARG A 85 -7.52 18.28 -10.01
C ARG A 85 -6.96 16.98 -10.54
N THR A 86 -6.51 16.08 -9.66
CA THR A 86 -5.89 14.81 -10.04
C THR A 86 -6.89 13.67 -10.26
N LYS A 87 -8.15 13.85 -9.82
CA LYS A 87 -9.19 12.79 -9.81
C LYS A 87 -8.67 11.52 -9.14
N ILE A 88 -7.98 11.70 -8.02
CA ILE A 88 -7.39 10.66 -7.18
C ILE A 88 -8.17 10.67 -5.88
N GLU A 89 -8.73 9.52 -5.51
CA GLU A 89 -9.36 9.33 -4.21
C GLU A 89 -8.29 9.43 -3.10
N PRO A 90 -8.55 10.11 -1.98
CA PRO A 90 -7.62 10.17 -0.85
C PRO A 90 -7.20 8.79 -0.35
N ILE A 91 -5.92 8.62 -0.02
CA ILE A 91 -5.35 7.33 0.39
C ILE A 91 -6.04 6.74 1.63
N ARG A 92 -6.48 7.57 2.57
CA ARG A 92 -7.24 7.14 3.75
C ARG A 92 -8.52 6.42 3.37
N GLU A 93 -9.35 7.04 2.54
CA GLU A 93 -10.64 6.47 2.11
C GLU A 93 -10.42 5.23 1.25
N ARG A 94 -9.37 5.24 0.45
CA ARG A 94 -8.97 4.09 -0.35
C ARG A 94 -8.56 2.89 0.51
N ILE A 95 -7.71 3.09 1.53
CA ILE A 95 -7.27 2.03 2.45
C ILE A 95 -8.47 1.45 3.19
N LYS A 96 -9.41 2.29 3.66
CA LYS A 96 -10.65 1.81 4.28
C LYS A 96 -11.41 0.86 3.34
N LYS A 97 -11.63 1.27 2.08
CA LYS A 97 -12.31 0.43 1.08
C LYS A 97 -11.58 -0.88 0.81
N LEU A 98 -10.25 -0.85 0.72
CA LEU A 98 -9.44 -2.05 0.53
C LEU A 98 -9.54 -3.00 1.72
N ASN A 99 -9.50 -2.46 2.94
CA ASN A 99 -9.64 -3.24 4.16
C ASN A 99 -11.03 -3.86 4.31
N THR A 100 -12.10 -3.13 4.00
CA THR A 100 -13.45 -3.71 3.97
C THR A 100 -13.54 -4.88 3.01
N LYS A 101 -13.01 -4.73 1.79
CA LYS A 101 -12.98 -5.82 0.79
C LYS A 101 -12.13 -7.01 1.24
N PHE A 102 -11.01 -6.74 1.92
CA PHE A 102 -10.14 -7.78 2.44
C PHE A 102 -10.81 -8.59 3.55
N ILE A 103 -11.46 -7.92 4.49
CA ILE A 103 -12.20 -8.58 5.58
C ILE A 103 -13.35 -9.41 5.01
N GLN A 104 -14.12 -8.88 4.05
CA GLN A 104 -15.20 -9.62 3.37
C GLN A 104 -14.69 -10.90 2.69
N ARG A 105 -13.56 -10.81 1.97
CA ARG A 105 -12.94 -11.98 1.36
C ARG A 105 -12.40 -12.97 2.38
N LEU A 106 -11.91 -12.49 3.52
CA LEU A 106 -11.41 -13.35 4.58
C LEU A 106 -12.55 -14.13 5.22
N SER A 107 -13.70 -13.49 5.49
CA SER A 107 -14.89 -14.20 6.00
C SER A 107 -15.41 -15.22 4.99
N GLU A 108 -15.47 -14.88 3.70
CA GLU A 108 -15.86 -15.82 2.65
C GLU A 108 -14.92 -17.04 2.59
N LEU A 109 -13.61 -16.84 2.84
CA LEU A 109 -12.63 -17.93 2.88
C LEU A 109 -12.77 -18.80 4.13
N ASP A 110 -13.07 -18.21 5.29
CA ASP A 110 -13.34 -18.96 6.51
C ASP A 110 -14.62 -19.79 6.36
N ASP A 111 -15.67 -19.21 5.76
CA ASP A 111 -16.92 -19.92 5.44
C ASP A 111 -16.69 -21.10 4.47
N ILE A 112 -15.81 -20.94 3.47
CA ILE A 112 -15.45 -22.01 2.53
C ILE A 112 -14.54 -23.05 3.20
N ARG A 113 -13.65 -22.64 4.11
CA ARG A 113 -12.74 -23.56 4.83
C ARG A 113 -13.53 -24.53 5.69
N ASP A 114 -14.58 -24.07 6.35
CA ASP A 114 -15.47 -24.91 7.14
C ASP A 114 -16.27 -25.90 6.25
N LEU A 115 -16.57 -25.52 5.00
CA LEU A 115 -17.20 -26.38 3.99
C LEU A 115 -16.24 -27.40 3.34
N LEU A 116 -14.92 -27.17 3.41
CA LEU A 116 -13.88 -28.06 2.88
C LEU A 116 -13.38 -29.09 3.92
N HIS A 117 -13.90 -29.03 5.15
CA HIS A 117 -13.61 -29.99 6.21
C HIS A 117 -14.60 -31.17 6.23
N ASP A 118 -14.82 -31.78 5.07
CA ASP A 118 -15.27 -33.17 4.96
C ASP A 118 -14.36 -33.89 3.97
N GLU A 119 -13.36 -34.59 4.50
CA GLU A 119 -12.99 -35.98 4.13
C GLU A 119 -11.84 -36.45 5.06
N PRO A 120 -11.87 -37.71 5.53
CA PRO A 120 -10.90 -38.26 6.48
C PRO A 120 -9.68 -38.92 5.79
N ALA A 121 -8.62 -39.05 6.58
CA ALA A 121 -7.52 -40.03 6.52
C ALA A 121 -6.68 -40.20 5.22
N GLU A 122 -5.36 -40.15 5.47
CA GLU A 122 -4.23 -40.76 4.74
C GLU A 122 -3.53 -40.03 3.57
N ASN A 123 -2.22 -39.85 3.82
CA ASN A 123 -1.18 -39.34 2.93
C ASN A 123 -1.11 -40.07 1.58
N PRO A 124 -0.73 -39.33 0.52
CA PRO A 124 0.42 -39.78 -0.24
C PRO A 124 1.51 -38.69 -0.32
N LEU A 125 2.73 -39.13 -0.02
CA LEU A 125 4.01 -38.44 -0.11
C LEU A 125 4.10 -37.50 -1.34
N ARG A 126 3.90 -36.19 -1.14
CA ARG A 126 4.22 -35.18 -2.18
C ARG A 126 5.64 -34.65 -1.99
N LYS A 127 6.48 -35.05 -2.93
CA LYS A 127 7.89 -34.69 -3.16
C LYS A 127 8.09 -33.19 -3.43
N PHE A 128 7.98 -32.32 -2.43
CA PHE A 128 8.60 -30.99 -2.48
C PHE A 128 9.18 -30.61 -1.12
N PRO A 129 10.44 -30.13 -1.05
CA PRO A 129 11.08 -29.83 0.22
C PRO A 129 10.63 -28.44 0.71
N THR A 130 9.42 -28.34 1.25
CA THR A 130 8.98 -27.15 2.01
C THR A 130 9.21 -27.38 3.49
N CYS A 131 10.47 -27.55 3.90
CA CYS A 131 10.83 -27.29 5.29
C CYS A 131 10.87 -25.77 5.47
N THR A 132 9.85 -25.22 6.12
CA THR A 132 9.85 -23.79 6.49
C THR A 132 10.97 -23.53 7.50
N LEU A 133 11.55 -22.32 7.50
CA LEU A 133 12.63 -21.93 8.43
C LEU A 133 12.30 -22.22 9.90
N LEU A 134 11.01 -22.18 10.27
CA LEU A 134 10.50 -22.53 11.59
C LEU A 134 10.67 -24.02 11.94
N GLN A 135 10.52 -24.92 10.97
CA GLN A 135 10.77 -26.36 11.17
C GLN A 135 12.27 -26.64 11.32
N LYS A 136 13.12 -25.91 10.57
CA LYS A 136 14.58 -25.98 10.72
C LYS A 136 15.04 -25.51 12.11
N LEU A 137 14.44 -24.44 12.64
CA LEU A 137 14.78 -23.94 13.97
C LEU A 137 14.38 -24.92 15.09
N LYS A 138 13.24 -25.61 14.96
CA LYS A 138 12.83 -26.64 15.92
C LYS A 138 13.75 -27.86 15.93
N SER A 139 14.33 -28.26 14.79
CA SER A 139 15.30 -29.37 14.77
C SER A 139 16.63 -29.01 15.45
N TYR A 140 17.03 -27.73 15.44
CA TYR A 140 18.23 -27.28 16.15
C TYR A 140 18.07 -27.14 17.67
N GLN A 141 16.83 -27.05 18.17
CA GLN A 141 16.56 -26.97 19.62
C GLN A 141 16.39 -28.34 20.28
N ASN A 142 16.20 -29.40 19.49
CA ASN A 142 16.03 -30.78 19.96
C ASN A 142 17.24 -31.68 19.64
N SER A 143 18.38 -31.08 19.27
CA SER A 143 19.70 -31.73 19.17
C SER A 143 20.59 -31.19 20.28
#